data_AF-A0A8J4DZT5-F1
#
_entry.id   AF-A0A8J4DZT5-F1
#
_cell.length_a   1.000
_cell.length_b   1.000
_cell.length_c   1.000
_cell.angle_alpha   90.00
_cell.angle_beta   90.00
_cell.angle_gamma   90.00
#
_symmetry.space_group_name_H-M   'P 1'
#
loop_
_entity.id
_entity.type
_entity.pdbx_description
1 polymer ?
#
loop_
_entity_poly.entity_id
_entity_poly.type
_entity_poly.pdbx_seq_one_letter_code
_entity_poly.pdbx_strand_id
1 'polypeptide(L)' 'MAKMLESIGDRMLAVLVPKARAGACPCRPGDTFYQYRCVAHLQQRRKCTDKCDCSYTCGAWQNTFTIC' A
#
# COMPACT_ATOMS: atom_id res chain seq x y z
N MET A 1 7.12 -7.38 46.11
CA MET A 1 6.03 -7.43 45.11
C MET A 1 6.26 -6.31 44.08
N ALA A 2 7.24 -6.48 43.18
CA ALA A 2 7.68 -5.41 42.26
C ALA A 2 7.64 -5.81 40.77
N LYS A 3 7.09 -6.99 40.43
CA LYS A 3 7.11 -7.54 39.07
C LYS A 3 5.89 -7.20 38.21
N MET A 4 4.86 -6.56 38.78
CA MET A 4 3.61 -6.27 38.06
C MET A 4 3.63 -4.91 37.33
N LEU A 5 4.42 -3.94 37.82
CA LEU A 5 4.53 -2.63 37.17
C LEU A 5 5.38 -2.67 35.89
N GLU A 6 6.41 -3.52 35.82
CA GLU A 6 7.24 -3.63 34.62
C GLU A 6 6.45 -4.13 33.39
N SER A 7 5.44 -4.98 33.61
CA SER A 7 4.62 -5.53 32.51
C SER A 7 3.67 -4.52 31.86
N ILE A 8 3.36 -3.40 32.53
CA ILE A 8 2.43 -2.39 31.99
C ILE A 8 3.19 -1.39 31.10
N GLY A 9 4.43 -1.05 31.47
CA GLY A 9 5.28 -0.15 30.69
C GLY A 9 5.56 -0.68 29.28
N ASP A 10 5.98 -1.94 29.17
CA ASP A 10 6.26 -2.59 27.87
C ASP A 10 5.03 -2.63 26.95
N ARG A 11 3.84 -2.88 27.50
CA ARG A 11 2.60 -2.90 26.72
C ARG A 11 2.22 -1.52 26.19
N MET A 12 2.45 -0.45 26.94
CA MET A 12 2.13 0.90 26.47
C MET A 12 3.12 1.39 25.40
N LEU A 13 4.41 1.09 25.55
CA LEU A 13 5.40 1.38 24.50
C LEU A 13 5.12 0.59 23.20
N ALA A 14 4.67 -0.66 23.29
CA ALA A 14 4.30 -1.45 22.11
C ALA A 14 3.10 -0.90 21.33
N VAL A 15 2.23 -0.09 21.97
CA VAL A 15 1.07 0.55 21.34
C VAL A 15 1.44 1.92 20.77
N LEU A 16 2.34 2.66 21.43
CA LEU A 16 2.75 4.01 21.04
C LEU A 16 3.82 4.04 19.97
N VAL A 17 4.65 3.00 19.87
CA VAL A 17 5.58 2.88 18.74
C VAL A 17 4.72 2.57 17.51
N PRO A 18 4.60 3.49 16.53
CA PRO A 18 4.01 3.13 15.26
C PRO A 18 4.80 1.92 14.79
N LYS A 19 4.10 0.83 14.45
CA LYS A 19 4.73 -0.32 13.80
C LYS A 19 5.36 0.19 12.51
N ALA A 20 6.55 0.77 12.63
CA ALA A 20 7.42 1.14 11.54
C ALA A 20 7.60 -0.19 10.86
N ARG A 21 6.90 -0.34 9.73
CA ARG A 21 6.90 -1.57 8.98
C ARG A 21 8.38 -1.84 8.73
N ALA A 22 8.89 -2.89 9.36
CA ALA A 22 10.21 -3.40 9.09
C ALA A 22 10.16 -3.96 7.65
N GLY A 23 10.21 -3.06 6.69
CA GLY A 23 10.20 -3.32 5.27
C GLY A 23 11.08 -2.23 4.70
N ALA A 24 12.26 -2.63 4.24
CA ALA A 24 13.29 -1.78 3.65
C ALA A 24 12.87 -1.09 2.34
N CYS A 25 11.57 -0.92 2.11
CA CYS A 25 10.96 -0.48 0.87
C CYS A 25 10.47 0.96 1.05
N PRO A 26 11.08 1.95 0.37
CA PRO A 26 10.69 3.35 0.48
C PRO A 26 9.27 3.63 -0.03
N CYS A 27 8.76 2.77 -0.92
CA CYS A 27 7.37 2.79 -1.39
C CYS A 27 6.59 1.65 -0.76
N ARG A 28 5.27 1.83 -0.56
CA ARG A 28 4.39 0.85 0.09
C ARG A 28 4.25 -0.39 -0.81
N PRO A 29 5.05 -1.44 -0.62
CA PRO A 29 5.06 -2.55 -1.56
C PRO A 29 3.78 -3.36 -1.36
N GLY A 30 3.12 -3.72 -2.46
CA GLY A 30 1.85 -4.43 -2.42
C GLY A 30 0.62 -3.53 -2.32
N ASP A 31 0.77 -2.20 -2.18
CA ASP A 31 -0.36 -1.31 -2.43
C ASP A 31 -0.75 -1.40 -3.91
N THR A 32 -2.06 -1.45 -4.14
CA THR A 32 -2.61 -1.55 -5.49
C THR A 32 -3.44 -0.34 -5.80
N PHE A 33 -3.20 0.26 -6.97
CA PHE A 33 -3.93 1.41 -7.46
C PHE A 33 -4.40 1.18 -8.90
N TYR A 34 -5.37 2.00 -9.34
CA TYR A 34 -5.86 1.97 -10.71
C TYR A 34 -5.31 3.14 -11.50
N GLN A 35 -4.81 2.85 -12.69
CA GLN A 35 -4.53 3.88 -13.70
C GLN A 35 -5.64 3.90 -14.74
N TYR A 36 -5.92 5.10 -15.24
CA TYR A 36 -6.95 5.36 -16.24
C TYR A 36 -6.32 6.06 -17.43
N ARG A 37 -6.81 5.77 -18.63
CA ARG A 37 -6.45 6.50 -19.86
C ARG A 37 -7.62 6.53 -20.83
N CYS A 38 -7.52 7.38 -21.84
CA CYS A 38 -8.50 7.51 -22.90
C CYS A 38 -7.90 7.11 -24.23
N VAL A 39 -8.53 6.17 -24.93
CA VAL A 39 -8.11 5.69 -26.24
C VAL A 39 -9.35 5.53 -27.11
N ALA A 40 -9.39 6.24 -28.25
CA ALA A 40 -10.50 6.17 -29.21
C ALA A 40 -11.89 6.36 -28.55
N HIS A 41 -12.02 7.38 -27.69
CA HIS A 41 -13.22 7.70 -26.91
C HIS A 41 -13.68 6.66 -25.88
N LEU A 42 -12.87 5.64 -25.63
CA LEU A 42 -13.13 4.66 -24.60
C LEU A 42 -12.14 4.87 -23.46
N GLN A 43 -12.68 4.99 -22.25
CA GLN A 43 -11.85 4.97 -21.06
C GLN A 43 -11.34 3.53 -20.87
N GLN A 44 -10.05 3.42 -20.58
CA GLN A 44 -9.40 2.18 -20.23
C GLN A 44 -8.88 2.27 -18.80
N ARG A 45 -8.91 1.15 -18.09
CA ARG A 45 -8.40 1.02 -16.73
C ARG A 45 -7.43 -0.15 -16.66
N ARG A 46 -6.36 0.00 -15.88
CA ARG A 46 -5.49 -1.13 -15.48
C ARG A 46 -5.18 -1.07 -13.99
N LYS A 47 -4.96 -2.24 -13.38
CA LYS A 47 -4.51 -2.36 -11.99
C LYS A 47 -2.98 -2.37 -11.97
N CYS A 48 -2.39 -1.56 -11.10
CA CYS A 48 -0.96 -1.51 -10.85
C CYS A 48 -0.69 -1.85 -9.38
N THR A 49 0.45 -2.49 -9.12
CA THR A 49 0.93 -2.85 -7.79
C THR A 49 2.32 -2.28 -7.60
N ASP A 50 2.50 -1.53 -6.51
CA ASP A 50 3.80 -0.96 -6.15
C ASP A 50 4.77 -2.04 -5.69
N LYS A 51 6.02 -1.91 -6.13
CA LYS A 51 7.14 -2.74 -5.73
C LYS A 51 8.05 -1.99 -4.78
N CYS A 52 8.95 -2.75 -4.17
CA CYS A 52 9.92 -2.23 -3.21
C CYS A 52 10.93 -1.24 -3.78
N ASP A 53 11.15 -1.25 -5.09
CA ASP A 53 12.01 -0.32 -5.83
C ASP A 53 11.27 0.96 -6.26
N CYS A 54 10.08 1.23 -5.72
CA CYS A 54 9.23 2.36 -6.12
C CYS A 54 8.79 2.36 -7.58
N SER A 55 9.08 1.28 -8.31
CA SER A 55 8.43 1.00 -9.57
C SER A 55 7.09 0.32 -9.31
N TYR A 56 6.25 0.27 -10.33
CA TYR A 56 4.98 -0.43 -10.29
C TYR A 56 4.90 -1.45 -11.41
N THR A 57 4.29 -2.58 -11.12
CA THR A 57 3.86 -3.55 -12.15
C THR A 57 2.40 -3.37 -12.43
N CYS A 58 2.04 -3.19 -13.70
CA CYS A 58 0.66 -3.08 -14.12
C CYS A 58 0.23 -4.29 -14.94
N GLY A 59 -1.04 -4.67 -14.76
CA GLY A 59 -1.72 -5.59 -15.66
C GLY A 59 -2.05 -4.96 -17.02
N ALA A 60 -2.73 -5.73 -17.85
CA ALA A 60 -3.22 -5.26 -19.15
C ALA A 60 -4.28 -4.15 -18.99
N TRP A 61 -4.38 -3.31 -20.03
CA TRP A 61 -5.47 -2.34 -20.13
C TRP A 61 -6.79 -3.05 -20.44
N GLN A 62 -7.82 -2.70 -19.69
CA GLN A 62 -9.18 -3.17 -19.89
C GLN A 62 -10.06 -1.99 -20.27
N ASN A 63 -10.88 -2.13 -21.31
CA ASN A 63 -11.89 -1.13 -21.64
C ASN A 63 -12.91 -1.04 -20.50
N THR A 64 -13.26 0.17 -20.10
CA THR A 64 -14.44 0.41 -19.27
C THR A 64 -15.61 0.77 -20.18
N PHE A 65 -16.83 0.73 -19.65
CA PHE A 65 -18.04 1.16 -20.37
C PHE A 65 -18.24 2.68 -20.29
N THR A 66 -17.19 3.43 -19.95
CA THR A 66 -17.22 4.88 -19.75
C THR A 66 -16.56 5.56 -20.94
N ILE A 67 -17.23 6.57 -21.48
CA ILE A 67 -16.69 7.41 -22.55
C ILE A 67 -15.82 8.50 -21.93
N CYS A 68 -14.76 8.82 -22.64
CA CYS A 68 -14.02 10.06 -22.48
C CYS A 68 -13.66 10.60 -23.88
#